data_AF-A0A3P9N585-F1
#
_entry.id   AF-A0A3P9N585-F1
#
_cell.length_a   1.000
_cell.length_b   1.000
_cell.length_c   1.000
_cell.angle_alpha   90.00
_cell.angle_beta   90.00
_cell.angle_gamma   90.00
#
_symmetry.space_group_name_H-M   'P 1'
#
loop_
_entity.id
_entity.type
_entity.pdbx_description
1 polymer ?
#
loop_
_entity_poly.entity_id
_entity_poly.type
_entity_poly.pdbx_seq_one_letter_code
_entity_poly.pdbx_strand_id
1 'polypeptide(L)'
;MFVSQPEGLVLCSAPGSDCWTTRVMPPGQFAWIGLNKNSLVWVDGTSPAFTYWRSGEPNDDKDKCVVANFDDSGKWEDYPCDFNFPFFCYGGEF
;
A
#
# COMPACT_ATOMS: atom_id res chain seq x y z
N MET A 1 4.31 8.25 -9.76
CA MET A 1 3.05 7.65 -10.24
C MET A 1 2.53 6.65 -9.21
N PHE A 2 1.65 7.10 -8.30
CA PHE A 2 0.37 6.43 -7.97
C PHE A 2 -0.64 7.52 -8.28
N VAL A 3 -0.96 7.76 -9.54
CA VAL A 3 -1.56 9.06 -9.85
C VAL A 3 -3.06 8.98 -9.61
N SER A 4 -3.50 9.63 -8.54
CA SER A 4 -4.50 10.69 -8.68
C SER A 4 -3.88 12.01 -8.17
N GLN A 5 -3.82 13.02 -9.03
CA GLN A 5 -3.43 14.41 -8.69
C GLN A 5 -4.65 15.30 -9.01
N PRO A 6 -4.95 16.35 -8.23
CA PRO A 6 -3.98 17.35 -7.71
C PRO A 6 -3.68 17.35 -6.20
N GLU A 7 -4.35 16.56 -5.36
CA GLU A 7 -4.31 16.76 -3.88
C GLU A 7 -4.20 15.43 -3.07
N GLY A 8 -3.45 14.39 -3.54
CA GLY A 8 -3.51 13.00 -3.01
C GLY A 8 -2.22 12.14 -2.90
N LEU A 9 -2.38 10.94 -2.32
CA LEU A 9 -1.43 9.96 -1.67
C LEU A 9 -0.18 9.45 -2.45
N VAL A 10 0.86 9.02 -1.71
CA VAL A 10 2.18 8.61 -2.25
C VAL A 10 2.67 7.23 -1.74
N LEU A 11 3.16 6.31 -2.61
CA LEU A 11 3.88 5.09 -2.15
C LEU A 11 4.69 4.27 -3.22
N CYS A 12 5.88 4.69 -3.70
CA CYS A 12 6.84 3.98 -4.62
C CYS A 12 6.64 3.98 -6.16
N SER A 13 6.97 5.07 -6.85
CA SER A 13 6.92 5.06 -8.33
C SER A 13 8.01 4.19 -8.94
N ALA A 14 7.62 3.06 -9.53
CA ALA A 14 8.37 2.22 -10.48
C ALA A 14 9.59 1.42 -9.96
N PRO A 15 9.96 0.30 -10.62
CA PRO A 15 11.20 -0.40 -10.32
C PRO A 15 12.39 0.46 -10.77
N GLY A 16 13.25 0.85 -9.84
CA GLY A 16 14.51 1.56 -10.15
C GLY A 16 14.52 3.08 -9.91
N SER A 17 13.44 3.68 -9.40
CA SER A 17 13.47 5.06 -8.89
C SER A 17 13.15 5.09 -7.40
N ASP A 18 14.03 5.75 -6.62
CA ASP A 18 14.00 5.80 -5.16
C ASP A 18 12.60 5.95 -4.60
N CYS A 19 12.12 4.88 -3.95
CA CYS A 19 10.96 4.96 -3.12
C CYS A 19 11.35 5.55 -1.77
N TRP A 20 11.00 6.79 -1.50
CA TRP A 20 11.31 7.48 -0.22
C TRP A 20 10.77 6.74 1.03
N THR A 21 9.91 5.73 0.90
CA THR A 21 9.35 4.97 2.03
C THR A 21 10.33 3.98 2.65
N THR A 22 11.37 3.49 1.95
CA THR A 22 12.43 2.67 2.57
C THR A 22 13.28 3.47 3.57
N ARG A 23 13.24 4.81 3.51
CA ARG A 23 13.84 5.66 4.54
C ARG A 23 12.95 5.82 5.78
N VAL A 24 11.65 5.59 5.64
CA VAL A 24 10.64 5.78 6.70
C VAL A 24 10.33 4.46 7.41
N MET A 25 10.23 3.37 6.65
CA MET A 25 9.96 2.03 7.17
C MET A 25 11.19 1.14 6.96
N PRO A 26 11.85 0.68 8.04
CA PRO A 26 12.94 -0.29 7.93
C PRO A 26 12.42 -1.66 7.47
N PRO A 27 13.29 -2.55 6.99
CA PRO A 27 12.97 -3.96 6.84
C PRO A 27 12.41 -4.54 8.14
N GLY A 28 11.51 -5.52 8.05
CA GLY A 28 10.83 -6.14 9.17
C GLY A 28 9.48 -5.49 9.51
N GLN A 29 9.04 -4.52 8.72
CA GLN A 29 7.84 -3.73 9.01
C GLN A 29 6.75 -3.93 7.96
N PHE A 30 5.51 -3.73 8.42
CA PHE A 30 4.31 -3.70 7.60
C PHE A 30 3.64 -2.35 7.77
N ALA A 31 3.03 -1.84 6.71
CA ALA A 31 2.19 -0.66 6.79
C ALA A 31 0.87 -0.90 6.10
N TRP A 32 -0.22 -0.41 6.70
CA TRP A 32 -1.51 -0.37 6.03
C TRP A 32 -1.43 0.51 4.79
N ILE A 33 -2.00 0.01 3.69
CA ILE A 33 -2.24 0.79 2.48
C ILE A 33 -3.75 0.91 2.26
N GLY A 34 -4.16 2.01 1.64
CA GLY A 34 -5.57 2.32 1.43
C GLY A 34 -6.26 1.49 0.35
N LEU A 35 -5.80 0.28 0.02
CA LEU A 35 -6.43 -0.58 -0.97
C LEU A 35 -7.49 -1.47 -0.30
N ASN A 36 -8.69 -1.50 -0.86
CA ASN A 36 -9.65 -2.55 -0.53
C ASN A 36 -9.39 -3.78 -1.42
N LYS A 37 -9.12 -4.93 -0.79
CA LYS A 37 -8.82 -6.18 -1.52
C LYS A 37 -9.95 -6.61 -2.46
N ASN A 38 -11.20 -6.55 -2.00
CA ASN A 38 -12.33 -7.14 -2.71
C ASN A 38 -12.78 -6.29 -3.90
N SER A 39 -12.83 -4.98 -3.73
CA SER A 39 -13.19 -4.06 -4.82
C SER A 39 -12.00 -3.70 -5.70
N LEU A 40 -10.77 -3.93 -5.23
CA LEU A 40 -9.54 -3.40 -5.85
C LEU A 40 -9.68 -1.90 -6.14
N VAL A 41 -10.13 -1.16 -5.12
CA VAL A 41 -10.32 0.30 -5.20
C VAL A 41 -9.60 0.93 -4.02
N TRP A 42 -8.88 2.01 -4.29
CA TRP A 42 -8.23 2.83 -3.28
C TRP A 42 -9.26 3.61 -2.47
N VAL A 43 -8.90 4.04 -1.26
CA VAL A 43 -9.75 4.88 -0.40
C VAL A 43 -10.21 6.19 -1.04
N ASP A 44 -9.52 6.67 -2.08
CA ASP A 44 -9.91 7.86 -2.87
C ASP A 44 -10.90 7.55 -4.01
N GLY A 45 -11.32 6.29 -4.15
CA GLY A 45 -12.25 5.81 -5.16
C GLY A 45 -11.60 5.45 -6.50
N THR A 46 -10.29 5.58 -6.63
CA THR A 46 -9.59 5.25 -7.88
C THR A 46 -9.23 3.77 -7.98
N SER A 47 -9.11 3.27 -9.21
CA SER A 47 -8.65 1.90 -9.47
C SER A 47 -7.12 1.85 -9.60
N PRO A 48 -6.46 0.78 -9.11
CA PRO A 48 -5.03 0.60 -9.28
C PRO A 48 -4.67 0.35 -10.74
N ALA A 49 -3.60 0.98 -11.22
CA ALA A 49 -3.10 0.77 -12.59
C ALA A 49 -2.35 -0.56 -12.75
N PHE A 50 -1.90 -1.16 -11.65
CA PHE A 50 -1.22 -2.45 -11.57
C PHE A 50 -1.44 -3.06 -10.19
N THR A 51 -1.17 -4.35 -10.04
CA THR A 51 -1.12 -5.00 -8.74
C THR A 51 0.31 -5.34 -8.36
N TYR A 52 0.63 -5.28 -7.06
CA TYR A 52 1.97 -5.56 -6.54
C TYR A 52 1.94 -6.64 -5.44
N TRP A 53 1.03 -7.60 -5.58
CA TRP A 53 0.89 -8.71 -4.67
C TRP A 53 2.19 -9.50 -4.56
N ARG A 54 2.50 -9.94 -3.33
CA ARG A 54 3.52 -10.93 -3.09
C ARG A 54 3.10 -12.25 -3.71
N SER A 55 4.08 -13.08 -4.07
CA SER A 55 3.81 -14.40 -4.62
C SER A 55 2.99 -15.23 -3.62
N GLY A 56 1.81 -15.67 -4.04
CA GLY A 56 0.86 -16.41 -3.20
C GLY A 56 -0.24 -15.56 -2.59
N GLU A 57 -0.20 -14.22 -2.76
CA GLU A 57 -1.22 -13.30 -2.27
C GLU A 57 -2.15 -12.80 -3.40
N PRO A 58 -3.38 -12.37 -3.05
CA PRO A 58 -4.01 -12.54 -1.74
C PRO A 58 -4.33 -14.01 -1.44
N ASN A 59 -4.25 -14.41 -0.17
CA ASN A 59 -4.35 -15.81 0.24
C ASN A 59 -5.54 -16.14 1.17
N ASP A 60 -6.20 -15.13 1.75
CA ASP A 60 -7.43 -15.27 2.51
C ASP A 60 -8.60 -14.65 1.70
N ASP A 61 -9.84 -15.05 1.95
CA ASP A 61 -11.04 -14.43 1.36
C ASP A 61 -11.75 -13.48 2.33
N LYS A 62 -11.46 -13.59 3.63
CA LYS A 62 -12.11 -12.83 4.71
C LYS A 62 -11.44 -11.47 4.95
N ASP A 63 -10.13 -11.37 4.75
CA ASP A 63 -9.36 -10.19 5.08
C ASP A 63 -9.45 -9.11 4.00
N LYS A 64 -10.01 -7.95 4.33
CA LYS A 64 -10.28 -6.91 3.31
C LYS A 64 -9.20 -5.85 3.21
N CYS A 65 -8.30 -5.82 4.19
CA CYS A 65 -7.25 -4.82 4.33
C CYS A 65 -5.95 -5.33 3.73
N VAL A 66 -5.18 -4.39 3.18
CA VAL A 66 -3.95 -4.69 2.45
C VAL A 66 -2.81 -3.97 3.13
N VAL A 67 -1.70 -4.68 3.34
CA VAL A 67 -0.45 -4.12 3.85
C VAL A 67 0.63 -4.13 2.78
N ALA A 68 1.57 -3.19 2.87
CA ALA A 68 2.85 -3.29 2.20
C ALA A 68 3.87 -3.95 3.13
N ASN A 69 4.50 -5.05 2.67
CA ASN A 69 5.54 -5.76 3.39
C ASN A 69 6.94 -5.20 3.01
N PHE A 70 7.59 -4.50 3.93
CA PHE A 70 8.91 -3.90 3.69
C PHE A 70 10.08 -4.88 3.76
N ASP A 71 9.87 -6.12 4.22
CA ASP A 71 10.83 -7.23 4.00
C ASP A 71 10.82 -7.74 2.56
N ASP A 72 9.69 -7.61 1.85
CA ASP A 72 9.58 -7.99 0.44
C ASP A 72 9.37 -6.77 -0.46
N SER A 73 10.20 -5.75 -0.26
CA SER A 73 10.26 -4.55 -1.13
C SER A 73 8.93 -3.79 -1.28
N GLY A 74 8.05 -3.88 -0.28
CA GLY A 74 6.73 -3.23 -0.28
C GLY A 74 5.65 -3.99 -1.04
N LYS A 75 5.87 -5.27 -1.38
CA LYS A 75 4.82 -6.11 -1.98
C LYS A 75 3.62 -6.26 -1.06
N TRP A 76 2.47 -6.42 -1.69
CA TRP A 76 1.18 -6.40 -1.00
C TRP A 76 0.81 -7.77 -0.46
N GLU A 77 0.23 -7.78 0.73
CA GLU A 77 -0.34 -8.95 1.38
C GLU A 77 -1.71 -8.56 1.94
N ASP A 78 -2.67 -9.48 1.94
CA ASP A 78 -3.90 -9.28 2.71
C ASP A 78 -3.68 -9.67 4.17
N TYR A 79 -4.29 -8.91 5.08
CA TYR A 79 -4.09 -9.07 6.52
C TYR A 79 -5.37 -8.75 7.29
N PRO A 80 -5.65 -9.41 8.43
CA PRO A 80 -6.81 -9.08 9.25
C PRO A 80 -6.81 -7.61 9.67
N CYS A 81 -7.90 -6.92 9.35
CA CYS A 81 -8.04 -5.47 9.50
C CYS A 81 -7.93 -4.96 10.95
N ASP A 82 -8.03 -5.84 11.93
CA ASP A 82 -7.93 -5.55 13.36
C ASP A 82 -6.49 -5.49 13.88
N PHE A 83 -5.50 -5.80 13.04
CA PHE A 83 -4.10 -5.63 13.37
C PHE A 83 -3.67 -4.16 13.44
N ASN A 84 -2.73 -3.89 14.35
CA ASN A 84 -2.22 -2.55 14.57
C ASN A 84 -0.90 -2.35 13.82
N PHE A 85 -0.99 -1.96 12.56
CA PHE A 85 0.15 -1.52 11.75
C PHE A 85 0.16 0.00 11.59
N PRO A 86 1.35 0.61 11.43
CA PRO A 86 1.42 2.00 11.01
C PRO A 86 0.77 2.20 9.65
N PHE A 87 0.33 3.41 9.38
CA PHE A 87 -0.21 3.82 8.09
C PHE A 87 0.40 5.15 7.70
N PHE A 88 0.42 5.44 6.41
CA PHE A 88 0.92 6.71 5.90
C PHE A 88 -0.23 7.70 5.72
N CYS A 89 -0.04 8.92 6.23
CA CYS A 89 -0.87 10.07 5.92
C CYS A 89 -0.18 10.94 4.86
N TYR A 90 -0.97 11.69 4.09
CA TYR A 90 -0.46 12.84 3.32
C TYR A 90 -0.82 14.12 4.07
N GLY A 91 0.12 15.05 4.19
CA GLY A 91 -0.16 16.41 4.65
C GLY A 91 -0.54 17.25 3.43
N GLY A 92 -1.80 17.69 3.35
CA GLY A 92 -2.16 18.77 2.42
C GLY A 92 -1.67 20.10 2.99
N GLU A 93 -0.92 20.88 2.21
CA GLU A 93 -0.79 22.32 2.46
C GLU A 93 -2.11 22.98 2.05
N PHE A 94 -2.68 23.78 2.94
CA PHE A 94 -3.88 24.60 2.70
C PHE A 94 -3.52 25.93 2.03
#